data_AF-A0A6F9A0Y1-F1
#
_entry.id   AF-A0A6F9A0Y1-F1
#
_cell.length_a   1.000
_cell.length_b   1.000
_cell.length_c   1.000
_cell.angle_alpha   90.00
_cell.angle_beta   90.00
_cell.angle_gamma   90.00
#
_symmetry.space_group_name_H-M   'P 1'
#
loop_
_entity.id
_entity.type
_entity.pdbx_description
1 polymer ?
#
loop_
_entity_poly.entity_id
_entity_poly.type
_entity_poly.pdbx_seq_one_letter_code
_entity_poly.pdbx_strand_id
1 'polypeptide(L)'
;MALFVLGLNRSSVLKVLEKCPELFYVKGTQLQQCMDNLRRLGLIEGSLQRVVSHYPLILTLTLRRVNTVARFLREKCAFTVQQVTDLFRDSPAMVQDDLGELEYKFQYAYFRMGVKQTEMVKSKLFRVILEEVRCRHCFLERRGLYQTPDKKDQTLIINPKLNDILAVPEENYLTDITMATQEEFEKLMAIEWQEEDDEQERDMGADSDDDDEEEKNMKSGYRKRRKR
;
A
#
# COMPACT_ATOMS: atom_id res chain seq x y z
N MET A 1 17.41 28.11 -7.88
CA MET A 1 17.27 28.93 -6.66
C MET A 1 16.36 28.30 -5.60
N ALA A 2 15.18 27.76 -5.95
CA ALA A 2 14.22 27.19 -4.97
C ALA A 2 14.79 26.10 -4.03
N LEU A 3 15.64 25.20 -4.52
CA LEU A 3 16.23 24.13 -3.69
C LEU A 3 17.15 24.65 -2.56
N PHE A 4 17.81 25.80 -2.75
CA PHE A 4 18.65 26.40 -1.70
C PHE A 4 17.81 26.93 -0.52
N VAL A 5 16.52 27.23 -0.75
CA VAL A 5 15.58 27.64 0.31
C VAL A 5 15.32 26.49 1.30
N LEU A 6 15.62 25.24 0.93
CA LEU A 6 15.56 24.10 1.83
C LEU A 6 16.79 23.96 2.74
N GLY A 7 17.77 24.86 2.66
CA GLY A 7 19.02 24.75 3.41
C GLY A 7 19.98 23.68 2.87
N LEU A 8 19.75 23.19 1.64
CA LEU A 8 20.65 22.26 0.97
C LEU A 8 21.95 22.96 0.56
N ASN A 9 23.09 22.33 0.84
CA ASN A 9 24.38 22.80 0.35
C ASN A 9 24.54 22.50 -1.16
N ARG A 10 25.54 23.12 -1.81
CA ARG A 10 25.78 22.99 -3.26
C ARG A 10 25.93 21.52 -3.71
N SER A 11 26.71 20.74 -2.97
CA SER A 11 26.94 19.33 -3.28
C SER A 11 25.66 18.50 -3.18
N SER A 12 24.82 18.77 -2.18
CA SER A 12 23.51 18.12 -2.02
C SER A 12 22.55 18.51 -3.14
N VAL A 13 22.53 19.78 -3.55
CA VAL A 13 21.70 20.24 -4.69
C VAL A 13 22.14 19.55 -5.98
N LEU A 14 23.44 19.43 -6.25
CA LEU A 14 23.94 18.71 -7.41
C LEU A 14 23.49 17.24 -7.40
N LYS A 15 23.66 16.52 -6.27
CA LYS A 15 23.18 15.13 -6.12
C LYS A 15 21.68 14.99 -6.34
N VAL A 16 20.88 15.97 -5.90
CA VAL A 16 19.42 15.99 -6.12
C VAL A 16 19.09 16.12 -7.61
N LEU A 17 19.77 17.02 -8.32
CA LEU A 17 19.57 17.25 -9.75
C LEU A 17 20.08 16.10 -10.61
N GLU A 18 21.17 15.44 -10.21
CA GLU A 18 21.67 14.22 -10.84
C GLU A 18 20.68 13.06 -10.70
N LYS A 19 20.05 12.91 -9.52
CA LYS A 19 19.05 11.88 -9.26
C LYS A 19 17.71 12.12 -9.94
N CYS A 20 17.33 13.38 -10.16
CA CYS A 20 16.06 13.76 -10.78
C CYS A 20 16.28 14.94 -11.73
N PRO A 21 16.78 14.66 -12.96
CA PRO A 21 17.00 15.66 -13.99
C PRO A 21 15.71 16.37 -14.41
N GLU A 22 14.54 15.77 -14.17
CA GLU A 22 13.22 16.35 -14.44
C GLU A 22 13.04 17.70 -13.75
N LEU A 23 13.71 17.91 -12.61
CA LEU A 23 13.68 19.18 -11.87
C LEU A 23 14.22 20.37 -12.68
N PHE A 24 15.05 20.15 -13.71
CA PHE A 24 15.49 21.23 -14.61
C PHE A 24 14.35 21.81 -15.45
N TYR A 25 13.29 21.03 -15.68
CA TYR A 25 12.15 21.42 -16.50
C TYR A 25 10.98 21.98 -15.68
N VAL A 26 11.02 21.85 -14.35
CA VAL A 26 9.98 22.35 -13.45
C VAL A 26 10.22 23.83 -13.11
N LYS A 27 9.18 24.65 -13.20
CA LYS A 27 9.29 26.08 -12.85
C LYS A 27 9.58 26.25 -11.37
N GLY A 28 10.46 27.18 -11.01
CA GLY A 28 10.82 27.45 -9.61
C GLY A 28 9.62 27.79 -8.71
N THR A 29 8.58 28.43 -9.27
CA THR A 29 7.32 28.71 -8.55
C THR A 29 6.53 27.44 -8.22
N GLN A 30 6.51 26.46 -9.13
CA GLN A 30 5.85 25.17 -8.90
C GLN A 30 6.59 24.36 -7.84
N LEU A 31 7.92 24.35 -7.89
CA LEU A 31 8.74 23.73 -6.84
C LEU A 31 8.45 24.36 -5.47
N GLN A 32 8.38 25.69 -5.39
CA GLN A 32 8.07 26.39 -4.15
C GLN A 32 6.68 26.04 -3.62
N GLN A 33 5.66 26.03 -4.49
CA GLN A 33 4.30 25.65 -4.12
C GLN A 33 4.22 24.21 -3.60
N CYS A 34 4.95 23.27 -4.21
CA CYS A 34 5.00 21.89 -3.75
C CYS A 34 5.68 21.79 -2.37
N MET A 35 6.82 22.47 -2.18
CA MET A 35 7.51 22.54 -0.89
C MET A 35 6.61 23.13 0.21
N ASP A 36 5.88 24.21 -0.09
CA ASP A 36 4.96 24.83 0.87
C ASP A 36 3.78 23.91 1.21
N ASN A 37 3.28 23.15 0.22
CA ASN A 37 2.26 22.14 0.46
C ASN A 37 2.76 21.02 1.38
N LEU A 38 3.97 20.50 1.14
CA LEU A 38 4.60 19.49 1.98
C LEU A 38 4.84 19.99 3.42
N ARG A 39 5.21 21.27 3.59
CA ARG A 39 5.29 21.90 4.93
C ARG A 39 3.94 21.93 5.63
N ARG A 40 2.85 22.25 4.93
CA ARG A 40 1.49 22.22 5.49
C ARG A 40 1.03 20.81 5.87
N LEU A 41 1.61 19.78 5.24
CA LEU A 41 1.43 18.37 5.63
C LEU A 41 2.34 17.94 6.80
N GLY A 42 3.04 18.87 7.44
CA GLY A 42 3.84 18.61 8.64
C GLY A 42 5.31 18.29 8.39
N LEU A 43 5.78 18.29 7.13
CA LEU A 43 7.21 18.09 6.82
C LEU A 43 8.01 19.37 7.13
N ILE A 44 8.34 19.55 8.41
CA ILE A 44 9.09 20.69 8.96
C ILE A 44 10.50 20.26 9.44
N GLU A 45 11.26 21.17 10.07
CA GLU A 45 12.48 20.85 10.84
C GLU A 45 13.48 19.91 10.13
N GLY A 46 13.83 20.21 8.87
CA GLY A 46 14.79 19.40 8.09
C GLY A 46 14.24 18.06 7.56
N SER A 47 13.05 17.63 7.96
CA SER A 47 12.40 16.43 7.38
C SER A 47 12.14 16.60 5.89
N LEU A 48 11.64 17.77 5.45
CA LEU A 48 11.46 18.08 4.03
C LEU A 48 12.80 18.05 3.27
N GLN A 49 13.86 18.60 3.86
CA GLN A 49 15.19 18.56 3.28
C GLN A 49 15.67 17.11 3.09
N ARG A 50 15.45 16.24 4.08
CA ARG A 50 15.77 14.82 4.03
C ARG A 50 14.98 14.12 2.91
N VAL A 51 13.66 14.32 2.88
CA VAL A 51 12.78 13.75 1.85
C VAL A 51 13.25 14.15 0.45
N VAL A 52 13.50 15.43 0.20
CA VAL A 52 13.96 15.91 -1.12
C VAL A 52 15.35 15.35 -1.47
N SER A 53 16.23 15.17 -0.48
CA SER A 53 17.58 14.63 -0.72
C SER A 53 17.57 13.15 -1.11
N HIS A 54 16.63 12.37 -0.56
CA HIS A 54 16.50 10.93 -0.82
C HIS A 54 15.53 10.61 -1.96
N TYR A 55 14.47 11.40 -2.11
CA TYR A 55 13.40 11.22 -3.08
C TYR A 55 12.97 12.56 -3.70
N PRO A 56 13.82 13.16 -4.55
CA PRO A 56 13.57 14.48 -5.14
C PRO A 56 12.36 14.52 -6.07
N LEU A 57 11.95 13.37 -6.62
CA LEU A 57 10.81 13.23 -7.51
C LEU A 57 9.49 13.71 -6.88
N ILE A 58 9.37 13.72 -5.55
CA ILE A 58 8.19 14.29 -4.87
C ILE A 58 7.90 15.75 -5.27
N LEU A 59 8.93 16.50 -5.66
CA LEU A 59 8.79 17.90 -6.07
C LEU A 59 8.23 18.07 -7.48
N THR A 60 8.22 17.02 -8.30
CA THR A 60 7.61 17.04 -9.64
C THR A 60 6.12 16.65 -9.60
N LEU A 61 5.66 16.06 -8.49
CA LEU A 61 4.28 15.65 -8.31
C LEU A 61 3.34 16.85 -8.19
N THR A 62 2.12 16.69 -8.69
CA THR A 62 1.10 17.75 -8.59
C THR A 62 0.61 17.88 -7.15
N LEU A 63 0.35 19.13 -6.71
CA LEU A 63 -0.25 19.40 -5.39
C LEU A 63 -1.57 18.65 -5.21
N ARG A 64 -2.35 18.51 -6.30
CA ARG A 64 -3.59 17.73 -6.29
C ARG A 64 -3.33 16.28 -5.89
N ARG A 65 -2.33 15.63 -6.51
CA ARG A 65 -2.01 14.23 -6.21
C ARG A 65 -1.57 14.04 -4.77
N VAL A 66 -0.63 14.86 -4.31
CA VAL A 66 -0.13 14.86 -2.91
C VAL A 66 -1.29 15.00 -1.92
N ASN A 67 -2.19 15.96 -2.15
CA ASN A 67 -3.33 16.20 -1.27
C ASN A 67 -4.41 15.12 -1.35
N THR A 68 -4.60 14.50 -2.52
CA THR A 68 -5.50 13.34 -2.66
C THR A 68 -5.00 12.16 -1.83
N VAL A 69 -3.72 11.81 -1.92
CA VAL A 69 -3.14 10.71 -1.13
C VAL A 69 -3.20 11.01 0.36
N ALA A 70 -2.85 12.23 0.78
CA ALA A 70 -2.94 12.63 2.18
C ALA A 70 -4.38 12.55 2.72
N ARG A 71 -5.38 12.96 1.92
CA ARG A 71 -6.79 12.84 2.29
C ARG A 71 -7.23 11.38 2.38
N PHE A 72 -6.88 10.58 1.38
CA PHE A 72 -7.16 9.15 1.33
C PHE A 72 -6.64 8.43 2.59
N LEU A 73 -5.37 8.64 2.96
CA LEU A 73 -4.78 8.02 4.15
C LEU A 73 -5.51 8.43 5.44
N ARG A 74 -5.98 9.68 5.54
CA ARG A 74 -6.71 10.16 6.72
C ARG A 74 -8.15 9.65 6.79
N GLU A 75 -8.87 9.71 5.68
CA GLU A 75 -10.31 9.50 5.65
C GLU A 75 -10.68 8.03 5.42
N LYS A 76 -9.91 7.30 4.59
CA LYS A 76 -10.16 5.89 4.27
C LYS A 76 -9.38 4.94 5.16
N CYS A 77 -8.12 5.26 5.45
CA CYS A 77 -7.25 4.40 6.26
C CYS A 77 -7.18 4.81 7.75
N ALA A 78 -7.86 5.90 8.13
CA ALA A 78 -7.93 6.43 9.49
C ALA A 78 -6.56 6.74 10.13
N PHE A 79 -5.54 7.09 9.34
CA PHE A 79 -4.27 7.58 9.87
C PHE A 79 -4.44 9.00 10.47
N THR A 80 -3.79 9.23 11.60
CA THR A 80 -3.69 10.58 12.19
C THR A 80 -2.87 11.51 11.30
N VAL A 81 -3.01 12.83 11.52
CA VAL A 81 -2.21 13.83 10.78
C VAL A 81 -0.71 13.55 10.92
N GLN A 82 -0.24 13.27 12.14
CA GLN A 82 1.17 12.98 12.40
C GLN A 82 1.63 11.70 11.69
N GLN A 83 0.82 10.62 11.72
CA GLN A 83 1.14 9.39 11.01
C GLN A 83 1.21 9.61 9.50
N VAL A 84 0.32 10.43 8.91
CA VAL A 84 0.42 10.78 7.49
C VAL A 84 1.71 11.55 7.21
N THR A 85 2.10 12.51 8.06
CA THR A 85 3.40 13.19 7.95
C THR A 85 4.56 12.19 7.96
N ASP A 86 4.54 11.22 8.88
CA ASP A 86 5.56 10.18 9.01
C ASP A 86 5.62 9.27 7.78
N LEU A 87 4.46 8.88 7.21
CA LEU A 87 4.40 8.10 5.97
C LEU A 87 4.99 8.85 4.78
N PHE A 88 4.66 10.14 4.62
CA PHE A 88 5.27 10.98 3.57
C PHE A 88 6.77 11.16 3.76
N ARG A 89 7.25 11.17 5.02
CA ARG A 89 8.67 11.25 5.33
C ARG A 89 9.42 9.97 4.99
N ASP A 90 8.86 8.83 5.40
CA ASP A 90 9.57 7.54 5.40
C ASP A 90 9.30 6.70 4.15
N SER A 91 8.20 6.97 3.43
CA SER A 91 7.77 6.27 2.22
C SER A 91 7.25 7.26 1.14
N PRO A 92 8.02 8.29 0.74
CA PRO A 92 7.55 9.31 -0.20
C PRO A 92 7.17 8.78 -1.58
N ALA A 93 7.66 7.59 -1.96
CA ALA A 93 7.32 6.94 -3.22
C ALA A 93 5.83 6.55 -3.31
N MET A 94 5.21 6.21 -2.18
CA MET A 94 3.81 5.78 -2.10
C MET A 94 2.83 6.80 -2.69
N VAL A 95 3.24 8.07 -2.81
CA VAL A 95 2.39 9.11 -3.39
C VAL A 95 2.10 8.84 -4.87
N GLN A 96 2.90 8.02 -5.55
CA GLN A 96 2.70 7.66 -6.95
C GLN A 96 1.88 6.40 -7.16
N ASP A 97 1.84 5.50 -6.17
CA ASP A 97 1.13 4.22 -6.22
C ASP A 97 -0.36 4.39 -6.50
N ASP A 98 -1.01 3.40 -7.12
CA ASP A 98 -2.46 3.47 -7.29
C ASP A 98 -3.20 3.53 -5.94
N LEU A 99 -4.32 4.26 -5.87
CA LEU A 99 -5.06 4.39 -4.61
C LEU A 99 -5.69 3.06 -4.19
N GLY A 100 -6.13 2.24 -5.15
CA GLY A 100 -6.64 0.90 -4.89
C GLY A 100 -5.55 -0.04 -4.37
N GLU A 101 -4.34 0.02 -4.93
CA GLU A 101 -3.19 -0.74 -4.41
C GLU A 101 -2.80 -0.32 -2.98
N LEU A 102 -2.78 0.99 -2.70
CA LEU A 102 -2.55 1.49 -1.35
C LEU A 102 -3.66 1.06 -0.38
N GLU A 103 -4.91 1.11 -0.82
CA GLU A 103 -6.07 0.67 -0.05
C GLU A 103 -5.96 -0.82 0.28
N TYR A 104 -5.71 -1.65 -0.73
CA TYR A 104 -5.61 -3.09 -0.56
C TYR A 104 -4.43 -3.47 0.34
N LYS A 105 -3.27 -2.81 0.21
CA LYS A 105 -2.13 -3.00 1.12
C LYS A 105 -2.46 -2.61 2.56
N PHE A 106 -3.15 -1.50 2.76
CA PHE A 106 -3.63 -1.10 4.08
C PHE A 106 -4.63 -2.12 4.64
N GLN A 107 -5.61 -2.54 3.85
CA GLN A 107 -6.65 -3.49 4.26
C GLN A 107 -6.05 -4.85 4.60
N TYR A 108 -5.09 -5.34 3.82
CA TYR A 108 -4.37 -6.57 4.12
C TYR A 108 -3.68 -6.46 5.48
N ALA A 109 -2.88 -5.42 5.72
CA ALA A 109 -2.21 -5.26 7.00
C ALA A 109 -3.22 -5.09 8.17
N TYR A 110 -4.31 -4.34 7.97
CA TYR A 110 -5.26 -4.04 9.04
C TYR A 110 -6.19 -5.21 9.37
N PHE A 111 -6.81 -5.82 8.35
CA PHE A 111 -7.81 -6.86 8.52
C PHE A 111 -7.22 -8.27 8.47
N ARG A 112 -6.29 -8.53 7.55
CA ARG A 112 -5.71 -9.88 7.36
C ARG A 112 -4.57 -10.17 8.32
N MET A 113 -3.73 -9.18 8.66
CA MET A 113 -2.66 -9.34 9.65
C MET A 113 -3.06 -8.84 11.05
N GLY A 114 -4.13 -8.05 11.17
CA GLY A 114 -4.53 -7.44 12.45
C GLY A 114 -3.55 -6.38 12.98
N VAL A 115 -2.75 -5.77 12.10
CA VAL A 115 -1.76 -4.74 12.46
C VAL A 115 -2.45 -3.38 12.59
N LYS A 116 -2.12 -2.62 13.65
CA LYS A 116 -2.61 -1.24 13.82
C LYS A 116 -1.73 -0.23 13.09
N GLN A 117 -2.32 0.90 12.72
CA GLN A 117 -1.69 2.01 11.99
C GLN A 117 -0.33 2.44 12.57
N THR A 118 -0.21 2.53 13.90
CA THR A 118 1.04 2.92 14.57
C THR A 118 2.19 1.99 14.22
N GLU A 119 1.96 0.67 14.21
CA GLU A 119 2.99 -0.30 13.85
C GLU A 119 3.26 -0.29 12.33
N MET A 120 2.24 -0.09 11.48
CA MET A 120 2.44 0.07 10.03
C MET A 120 3.37 1.24 9.68
N VAL A 121 3.22 2.36 10.38
CA VAL A 121 4.07 3.55 10.20
C VAL A 121 5.48 3.27 10.67
N LYS A 122 5.62 2.69 11.87
CA LYS A 122 6.90 2.37 12.48
C LYS A 122 7.72 1.35 11.68
N SER A 123 7.06 0.35 11.09
CA SER A 123 7.69 -0.65 10.23
C SER A 123 7.86 -0.21 8.78
N LYS A 124 7.38 1.00 8.43
CA LYS A 124 7.42 1.56 7.07
C LYS A 124 6.77 0.63 6.04
N LEU A 125 5.59 0.09 6.37
CA LEU A 125 4.83 -0.84 5.55
C LEU A 125 4.76 -0.41 4.07
N PHE A 126 4.49 0.86 3.81
CA PHE A 126 4.31 1.40 2.45
C PHE A 126 5.60 1.52 1.63
N ARG A 127 6.77 1.23 2.22
CA ARG A 127 8.03 1.09 1.48
C ARG A 127 8.19 -0.29 0.83
N VAL A 128 7.47 -1.28 1.35
CA VAL A 128 7.53 -2.68 0.90
C VAL A 128 6.41 -2.92 -0.11
N ILE A 129 6.70 -3.67 -1.17
CA ILE A 129 5.67 -4.08 -2.14
C ILE A 129 4.70 -5.05 -1.48
N LEU A 130 3.43 -5.04 -1.92
CA LEU A 130 2.40 -5.84 -1.27
C LEU A 130 2.74 -7.34 -1.31
N GLU A 131 3.26 -7.80 -2.44
CA GLU A 131 3.67 -9.19 -2.64
C GLU A 131 4.61 -9.70 -1.55
N GLU A 132 5.64 -8.93 -1.23
CA GLU A 132 6.60 -9.28 -0.19
C GLU A 132 5.96 -9.30 1.20
N VAL A 133 5.01 -8.39 1.48
CA VAL A 133 4.23 -8.41 2.72
C VAL A 133 3.42 -9.70 2.82
N ARG A 134 2.75 -10.10 1.74
CA ARG A 134 1.93 -11.32 1.68
C ARG A 134 2.79 -12.56 1.87
N CYS A 135 3.87 -12.71 1.09
CA CYS A 135 4.75 -13.86 1.15
C CYS A 135 5.32 -14.08 2.56
N ARG A 136 5.88 -13.01 3.16
CA ARG A 136 6.47 -13.11 4.50
C ARG A 136 5.40 -13.39 5.57
N HIS A 137 4.22 -12.79 5.45
CA HIS A 137 3.13 -13.04 6.40
C HIS A 137 2.58 -14.48 6.29
N CYS A 138 2.19 -14.92 5.09
CA CYS A 138 1.63 -16.26 4.86
C CYS A 138 2.62 -17.35 5.27
N PHE A 139 3.91 -17.18 4.99
CA PHE A 139 4.92 -18.14 5.41
C PHE A 139 5.00 -18.30 6.94
N LEU A 140 4.98 -17.19 7.68
CA LEU A 140 4.98 -17.27 9.15
C LEU A 140 3.69 -17.90 9.68
N GLU A 141 2.54 -17.58 9.09
CA GLU A 141 1.25 -18.13 9.52
C GLU A 141 1.18 -19.64 9.28
N ARG A 142 1.57 -20.14 8.10
CA ARG A 142 1.64 -21.58 7.81
C ARG A 142 2.58 -22.34 8.74
N ARG A 143 3.63 -21.67 9.22
CA ARG A 143 4.57 -22.22 10.21
C ARG A 143 4.10 -22.10 11.66
N GLY A 144 2.96 -21.48 11.91
CA GLY A 144 2.46 -21.22 13.26
C GLY A 144 3.33 -20.24 14.04
N LEU A 145 4.11 -19.40 13.36
CA LEU A 145 4.96 -18.35 13.93
C LEU A 145 4.28 -16.97 13.90
N TYR A 146 3.15 -16.86 13.20
CA TYR A 146 2.29 -15.70 13.23
C TYR A 146 0.85 -16.13 13.41
N GLN A 147 0.12 -15.43 14.25
CA GLN A 147 -1.31 -15.61 14.44
C GLN A 147 -2.00 -14.26 14.31
N THR A 148 -2.98 -14.15 13.42
CA THR A 148 -3.81 -12.94 13.33
C THR A 148 -4.49 -12.67 14.68
N PRO A 149 -4.31 -11.49 15.29
CA PRO A 149 -4.92 -11.15 16.58
C PRO A 149 -6.44 -11.29 16.59
N ASP A 150 -7.00 -11.71 17.72
CA ASP A 150 -8.44 -11.80 17.92
C ASP A 150 -9.10 -10.43 18.10
N LYS A 151 -10.42 -10.41 18.36
CA LYS A 151 -11.19 -9.16 18.56
C LYS A 151 -10.73 -8.33 19.77
N LYS A 152 -9.95 -8.90 20.68
CA LYS A 152 -9.36 -8.24 21.86
C LYS A 152 -7.89 -7.87 21.62
N ASP A 153 -7.42 -7.96 20.38
CA ASP A 153 -6.03 -7.79 19.98
C ASP A 153 -5.08 -8.79 20.70
N GLN A 154 -5.54 -10.02 20.94
CA GLN A 154 -4.77 -11.09 21.62
C GLN A 154 -4.39 -12.22 20.66
N THR A 155 -3.25 -12.84 20.94
CA THR A 155 -2.71 -14.00 20.23
C THR A 155 -2.27 -15.06 21.25
N LEU A 156 -2.31 -16.35 20.86
CA LEU A 156 -1.85 -17.46 21.70
C LEU A 156 -0.32 -17.54 21.71
N ILE A 157 0.31 -17.09 20.63
CA ILE A 157 1.76 -16.96 20.48
C ILE A 157 2.15 -15.48 20.46
N ILE A 158 3.39 -15.17 20.79
CA ILE A 158 3.91 -13.80 20.62
C ILE A 158 4.35 -13.64 19.17
N ASN A 159 3.59 -12.87 18.39
CA ASN A 159 3.97 -12.57 17.02
C ASN A 159 5.30 -11.80 16.95
N PRO A 160 6.15 -12.07 15.95
CA PRO A 160 7.30 -11.24 15.64
C PRO A 160 6.89 -9.79 15.39
N LYS A 161 7.79 -8.84 15.70
CA LYS A 161 7.50 -7.43 15.41
C LYS A 161 7.45 -7.23 13.92
N LEU A 162 6.53 -6.38 13.46
CA LEU A 162 6.35 -6.13 12.03
C LEU A 162 7.61 -5.61 11.33
N ASN A 163 8.46 -4.87 12.04
CA ASN A 163 9.74 -4.41 11.51
C ASN A 163 10.75 -5.56 11.29
N ASP A 164 10.70 -6.60 12.12
CA ASP A 164 11.53 -7.80 11.98
C ASP A 164 11.01 -8.70 10.85
N ILE A 165 9.73 -8.58 10.51
CA ILE A 165 9.12 -9.24 9.34
C ILE A 165 9.47 -8.48 8.05
N LEU A 166 9.35 -7.14 8.02
CA LEU A 166 9.34 -6.38 6.77
C LEU A 166 10.61 -5.57 6.47
N ALA A 167 11.38 -5.16 7.49
CA ALA A 167 12.49 -4.22 7.31
C ALA A 167 13.87 -4.88 7.28
N VAL A 168 13.92 -6.21 7.34
CA VAL A 168 15.16 -7.00 7.30
C VAL A 168 15.34 -7.66 5.92
N PRO A 169 16.60 -7.93 5.50
CA PRO A 169 16.87 -8.74 4.31
C PRO A 169 16.21 -10.13 4.41
N GLU A 170 15.88 -10.73 3.27
CA GLU A 170 15.24 -12.05 3.21
C GLU A 170 16.06 -13.13 3.93
N GLU A 171 17.39 -13.10 3.79
CA GLU A 171 18.29 -14.02 4.50
C GLU A 171 18.08 -13.97 6.02
N ASN A 172 18.14 -12.78 6.62
CA ASN A 172 17.95 -12.60 8.06
C ASN A 172 16.52 -12.95 8.49
N TYR A 173 15.53 -12.63 7.66
CA TYR A 173 14.15 -13.03 7.92
C TYR A 173 14.04 -14.56 8.00
N LEU A 174 14.66 -15.27 7.06
CA LEU A 174 14.62 -16.74 7.04
C LEU A 174 15.42 -17.36 8.18
N THR A 175 16.63 -16.88 8.47
CA THR A 175 17.48 -17.47 9.52
C THR A 175 17.00 -17.14 10.92
N ASP A 176 16.66 -15.87 11.18
CA ASP A 176 16.50 -15.36 12.55
C ASP A 176 15.04 -15.38 13.02
N ILE A 177 14.09 -15.20 12.10
CA ILE A 177 12.66 -15.11 12.43
C ILE A 177 11.97 -16.43 12.17
N THR A 178 12.19 -17.01 10.98
CA THR A 178 11.50 -18.22 10.60
C THR A 178 12.27 -19.47 11.04
N MET A 179 13.60 -19.46 11.01
CA MET A 179 14.44 -20.66 11.07
C MET A 179 14.09 -21.64 9.94
N ALA A 180 14.12 -21.16 8.69
CA ALA A 180 13.98 -21.97 7.47
C ALA A 180 15.08 -21.66 6.45
N THR A 181 15.18 -22.54 5.47
CA THR A 181 16.00 -22.37 4.27
C THR A 181 15.27 -21.59 3.19
N GLN A 182 16.03 -21.01 2.26
CA GLN A 182 15.49 -20.35 1.06
C GLN A 182 14.60 -21.30 0.24
N GLU A 183 15.03 -22.56 0.09
CA GLU A 183 14.30 -23.55 -0.71
C GLU A 183 12.92 -23.90 -0.11
N GLU A 184 12.83 -23.96 1.21
CA GLU A 184 11.55 -24.17 1.90
C GLU A 184 10.60 -22.98 1.71
N PHE A 185 11.14 -21.75 1.76
CA PHE A 185 10.37 -20.54 1.52
C PHE A 185 9.80 -20.51 0.10
N GLU A 186 10.65 -20.68 -0.91
CA GLU A 186 10.26 -20.66 -2.32
C GLU A 186 9.22 -21.72 -2.66
N LYS A 187 9.41 -22.96 -2.19
CA LYS A 187 8.45 -24.05 -2.45
C LYS A 187 7.09 -23.79 -1.83
N LEU A 188 7.06 -23.32 -0.58
CA LEU A 188 5.80 -23.07 0.11
C LEU A 188 5.04 -21.90 -0.53
N MET A 189 5.76 -20.83 -0.90
CA MET A 189 5.17 -19.71 -1.62
C MET A 189 4.65 -20.13 -3.00
N ALA A 190 5.39 -20.93 -3.76
CA ALA A 190 4.92 -21.41 -5.07
C ALA A 190 3.60 -22.18 -4.98
N ILE A 191 3.42 -23.00 -3.94
CA ILE A 191 2.16 -23.72 -3.69
C ILE A 191 1.03 -22.74 -3.34
N GLU A 192 1.29 -21.75 -2.48
CA GLU A 192 0.29 -20.73 -2.10
C GLU A 192 -0.23 -19.97 -3.33
N TRP A 193 0.68 -19.50 -4.18
CA TRP A 193 0.30 -18.76 -5.39
C TRP A 193 -0.55 -19.60 -6.33
N GLN A 194 -0.20 -20.88 -6.50
CA GLN A 194 -0.98 -21.79 -7.33
C GLN A 194 -2.37 -22.06 -6.75
N GLU A 195 -2.49 -22.23 -5.43
CA GLU A 195 -3.79 -22.42 -4.76
C GLU A 195 -4.69 -21.17 -4.89
N GLU A 196 -4.12 -19.97 -4.74
CA GLU A 196 -4.86 -18.71 -4.91
C GLU A 196 -5.32 -18.48 -6.35
N ASP A 197 -4.49 -18.80 -7.34
CA ASP A 197 -4.85 -18.71 -8.76
C ASP A 197 -5.99 -19.68 -9.09
N ASP A 198 -5.90 -20.94 -8.62
CA ASP A 198 -6.95 -21.96 -8.80
C ASP A 198 -8.28 -21.57 -8.11
N GLU A 199 -8.24 -20.87 -6.98
CA GLU A 199 -9.44 -20.34 -6.32
C GLU A 199 -10.09 -19.20 -7.10
N GLN A 200 -9.29 -18.26 -7.62
CA GLN A 200 -9.79 -17.16 -8.44
C GLN A 200 -10.42 -17.64 -9.75
N GLU A 201 -9.83 -18.65 -10.40
CA GLU A 201 -10.39 -19.26 -11.60
C GLU A 201 -11.75 -19.93 -11.33
N ARG A 202 -11.90 -20.57 -10.16
CA ARG A 202 -13.16 -21.21 -9.76
C ARG A 202 -14.27 -20.19 -9.45
N ASP A 203 -13.95 -19.08 -8.81
CA ASP A 203 -14.93 -18.03 -8.48
C ASP A 203 -15.43 -17.32 -9.74
N MET A 204 -14.54 -17.06 -10.71
CA MET A 204 -14.88 -16.48 -12.01
C MET A 204 -15.69 -17.42 -12.93
N GLY A 205 -15.64 -18.74 -12.69
CA GLY A 205 -16.40 -19.74 -13.44
C GLY A 205 -17.84 -19.95 -12.94
N ALA A 206 -18.19 -19.44 -11.76
CA ALA A 206 -19.50 -19.67 -11.13
C ALA A 206 -20.56 -18.60 -11.48
N ASP A 207 -20.15 -17.46 -12.04
CA ASP A 207 -21.04 -16.31 -12.36
C ASP A 207 -21.62 -16.34 -13.80
N SER A 208 -21.45 -17.45 -14.54
CA SER A 208 -21.86 -17.55 -15.96
C SER A 208 -23.06 -18.48 -16.23
N ASP A 209 -23.69 -19.06 -15.21
CA ASP A 209 -24.74 -20.10 -15.37
C ASP A 209 -26.09 -19.72 -14.71
N ASP A 210 -26.60 -18.49 -14.90
CA ASP A 210 -28.01 -18.22 -14.62
C ASP A 210 -28.56 -17.03 -15.43
N ASP A 211 -29.03 -17.30 -16.66
CA ASP A 211 -30.15 -16.59 -17.30
C ASP A 211 -30.33 -17.14 -18.73
N ASP A 212 -31.17 -18.18 -18.90
CA ASP A 212 -31.90 -18.42 -20.16
C ASP A 212 -32.93 -19.57 -20.02
N GLU A 213 -33.99 -19.37 -19.23
CA GLU A 213 -35.25 -20.12 -19.45
C GLU A 213 -36.50 -19.28 -19.12
N GLU A 214 -36.79 -18.26 -19.94
CA GLU A 214 -38.18 -17.82 -20.15
C GLU A 214 -38.44 -17.35 -21.61
N GLU A 215 -39.17 -18.17 -22.37
CA GLU A 215 -40.37 -17.81 -23.14
C GLU A 215 -40.49 -18.63 -24.45
N LYS A 216 -41.61 -19.36 -24.58
CA LYS A 216 -42.65 -19.18 -25.63
C LYS A 216 -43.41 -20.47 -25.91
N ASN A 217 -44.53 -20.67 -25.22
CA ASN A 217 -45.66 -21.35 -25.84
C ASN A 217 -47.01 -20.89 -25.28
N MET A 218 -47.54 -19.79 -25.81
CA MET A 218 -48.98 -19.49 -25.72
C MET A 218 -49.55 -19.29 -27.13
N LYS A 219 -50.21 -20.34 -27.62
CA LYS A 219 -51.13 -20.27 -28.76
C LYS A 219 -52.55 -19.95 -28.26
N SER A 220 -53.11 -18.91 -28.89
CA SER A 220 -54.50 -18.79 -29.35
C SER A 220 -55.65 -18.71 -28.31
N GLY A 221 -56.47 -17.66 -28.42
CA GLY A 221 -57.87 -17.73 -27.98
C GLY A 221 -58.56 -16.41 -27.61
N TYR A 222 -59.13 -15.73 -28.61
CA TYR A 222 -60.30 -14.84 -28.55
C TYR A 222 -61.14 -14.82 -27.23
N ARG A 223 -61.44 -13.64 -26.66
CA ARG A 223 -62.73 -12.88 -26.78
C ARG A 223 -62.93 -11.80 -25.69
N LYS A 224 -63.49 -10.67 -26.15
CA LYS A 224 -64.08 -9.54 -25.40
C LYS A 224 -65.04 -9.97 -24.26
N ARG A 225 -65.00 -9.27 -23.10
CA ARG A 225 -66.11 -8.39 -22.62
C ARG A 225 -65.88 -7.75 -21.22
N ARG A 226 -65.93 -6.41 -21.22
CA ARG A 226 -66.53 -5.43 -20.28
C ARG A 226 -66.67 -5.71 -18.76
N LYS A 227 -66.09 -4.78 -18.00
CA LYS A 227 -66.61 -4.02 -16.83
C LYS A 227 -67.77 -4.62 -16.03
N ARG A 228 -67.55 -4.84 -14.73
CA ARG A 228 -67.96 -3.88 -13.69
C ARG A 228 -67.02 -3.99 -12.49
#